data_AF-A0A6G9QQZ3-F1
#
_entry.id   AF-A0A6G9QQZ3-F1
#
_cell.length_a   1.000
_cell.length_b   1.000
_cell.length_c   1.000
_cell.angle_alpha   90.00
_cell.angle_beta   90.00
_cell.angle_gamma   90.00
#
_symmetry.space_group_name_H-M   'P 1'
#
loop_
_entity.id
_entity.type
_entity.pdbx_description
1 polymer ?
#
loop_
_entity_poly.entity_id
_entity_poly.type
_entity_poly.pdbx_seq_one_letter_code
_entity_poly.pdbx_strand_id
1 'polypeptide(L)'
;MCFALNAQANNSKEEYKCLLETTTGSQIGFYNWKRNQVKSKSQLLVAKKIKSDKKNAYIKDVIECVPLNEDFSSADAKRIDKATVR
;
A
#
# COMPACT_ATOMS: atom_id res chain seq x y z
N MET A 1 13.41 -27.55 -10.96
CA MET A 1 12.92 -27.02 -9.67
C MET A 1 11.58 -26.36 -9.93
N CYS A 2 10.51 -26.93 -9.38
CA CYS A 2 9.14 -26.46 -9.58
C CYS A 2 8.85 -25.32 -8.58
N PHE A 3 8.66 -24.10 -9.07
CA PHE A 3 8.06 -23.03 -8.27
C PHE A 3 6.55 -23.07 -8.50
N ALA A 4 5.83 -23.81 -7.66
CA ALA A 4 4.38 -23.74 -7.57
C ALA A 4 4.00 -22.44 -6.84
N LEU A 5 3.89 -21.34 -7.59
CA LEU A 5 3.30 -20.11 -7.05
C LEU A 5 1.77 -20.26 -7.06
N ASN A 6 1.23 -20.85 -5.98
CA ASN A 6 -0.20 -20.81 -5.70
C ASN A 6 -0.59 -19.35 -5.37
N ALA A 7 -0.89 -18.57 -6.41
CA ALA A 7 -1.59 -17.32 -6.27
C ALA A 7 -3.06 -17.63 -5.94
N GLN A 8 -3.35 -17.86 -4.65
CA GLN A 8 -4.69 -18.07 -4.12
C GLN A 8 -5.55 -16.85 -4.50
N ALA A 9 -6.31 -16.88 -5.58
CA ALA A 9 -7.16 -15.76 -5.99
C ALA A 9 -8.39 -15.71 -5.07
N ASN A 10 -8.20 -15.31 -3.81
CA ASN A 10 -9.28 -15.11 -2.87
C ASN A 10 -10.13 -13.92 -3.35
N ASN A 11 -11.38 -14.18 -3.72
CA ASN A 11 -12.35 -13.17 -4.18
C ASN A 11 -12.90 -12.33 -3.00
N SER A 12 -12.41 -12.58 -1.80
CA SER A 12 -12.68 -11.77 -0.61
C SER A 12 -11.93 -10.44 -0.71
N LYS A 13 -12.56 -9.35 -0.26
CA LYS A 13 -11.85 -8.08 -0.11
C LYS A 13 -10.85 -8.24 1.03
N GLU A 14 -9.58 -7.94 0.76
CA GLU A 14 -8.52 -7.98 1.76
C GLU A 14 -8.10 -6.54 2.09
N GLU A 15 -7.64 -6.31 3.32
CA GLU A 15 -6.97 -5.05 3.67
C GLU A 15 -5.53 -5.10 3.21
N TYR A 16 -5.14 -4.07 2.48
CA TYR A 16 -3.79 -3.84 1.99
C TYR A 16 -3.25 -2.58 2.62
N LYS A 17 -1.98 -2.62 2.99
CA LYS A 17 -1.21 -1.45 3.38
C LYS A 17 -0.25 -1.12 2.25
N CYS A 18 -0.29 0.11 1.78
CA CYS A 18 0.54 0.60 0.70
C CYS A 18 1.45 1.71 1.22
N LEU A 19 2.75 1.59 0.98
CA LEU A 19 3.68 2.68 1.14
C LEU A 19 3.52 3.64 -0.05
N LEU A 20 3.06 4.84 0.26
CA LEU A 20 2.82 5.91 -0.68
C LEU A 20 3.92 6.95 -0.50
N GLU A 21 4.63 7.27 -1.57
CA GLU A 21 5.47 8.45 -1.60
C GLU A 21 4.58 9.65 -1.94
N THR A 22 4.49 10.62 -1.03
CA THR A 22 3.73 11.85 -1.28
C THR A 22 4.63 13.07 -1.38
N THR A 23 4.08 14.18 -1.87
CA THR A 23 4.79 15.47 -1.93
C THR A 23 5.27 15.97 -0.57
N THR A 24 4.66 15.54 0.52
CA THR A 24 5.03 15.93 1.89
C THR A 24 5.86 14.87 2.62
N GLY A 25 6.18 13.75 1.96
CA GLY A 25 6.93 12.63 2.53
C GLY A 25 6.24 11.28 2.33
N SER A 26 6.92 10.22 2.72
CA SER A 26 6.38 8.86 2.63
C SER A 26 5.36 8.59 3.73
N GLN A 27 4.23 7.99 3.36
CA GLN A 27 3.12 7.68 4.27
C GLN A 27 2.54 6.31 3.95
N ILE A 28 1.98 5.64 4.95
CA ILE A 28 1.27 4.38 4.74
C ILE A 28 -0.22 4.65 4.61
N GLY A 29 -0.79 4.21 3.49
CA GLY A 29 -2.22 4.22 3.25
C GLY A 29 -2.81 2.83 3.41
N PHE A 30 -3.91 2.73 4.15
CA PHE A 30 -4.68 1.49 4.29
C PHE A 30 -5.85 1.49 3.31
N TYR A 31 -5.99 0.41 2.55
CA TYR A 31 -7.03 0.27 1.54
C TYR A 31 -7.64 -1.12 1.59
N ASN A 32 -8.97 -1.18 1.46
CA ASN A 32 -9.69 -2.45 1.38
C ASN A 32 -10.08 -2.71 -0.09
N TRP A 33 -9.39 -3.65 -0.73
CA TRP A 33 -9.58 -3.96 -2.15
C TRP A 33 -9.72 -5.47 -2.39
N LYS A 34 -10.35 -5.81 -3.52
CA LYS A 34 -10.30 -7.19 -4.02
C LYS A 34 -8.92 -7.45 -4.62
N ARG A 35 -8.35 -8.64 -4.40
CA ARG A 35 -7.02 -9.04 -4.91
C ARG A 35 -6.83 -8.76 -6.40
N ASN A 36 -7.85 -9.04 -7.22
CA ASN A 36 -7.83 -8.78 -8.66
C ASN A 36 -7.84 -7.30 -9.06
N GLN A 37 -8.20 -6.39 -8.14
CA GLN A 37 -8.24 -4.96 -8.37
C GLN A 37 -7.06 -4.22 -7.76
N VAL A 38 -6.23 -4.86 -6.93
CA VAL A 38 -5.11 -4.20 -6.22
C VAL A 38 -4.20 -3.48 -7.20
N LYS A 39 -3.78 -4.14 -8.28
CA LYS A 39 -2.88 -3.55 -9.29
C LYS A 39 -3.48 -2.33 -9.99
N SER A 40 -4.76 -2.39 -10.38
CA SER A 40 -5.44 -1.25 -11.01
C SER A 40 -5.66 -0.12 -10.00
N LYS A 41 -6.04 -0.45 -8.76
CA LYS A 41 -6.34 0.54 -7.74
C LYS A 41 -5.08 1.23 -7.22
N SER A 42 -3.96 0.52 -7.07
CA SER A 42 -2.69 1.10 -6.66
C SER A 42 -2.19 2.11 -7.69
N GLN A 43 -2.30 1.82 -8.98
CA GLN A 43 -1.97 2.79 -10.04
C GLN A 43 -2.90 4.01 -10.02
N LEU A 44 -4.19 3.82 -9.72
CA LEU A 44 -5.15 4.93 -9.56
C LEU A 44 -4.92 5.77 -8.29
N LEU A 45 -4.11 5.29 -7.34
CA LEU A 45 -3.70 6.11 -6.21
C LEU A 45 -2.64 7.13 -6.61
N VAL A 46 -1.81 6.85 -7.60
CA VAL A 46 -0.86 7.83 -8.14
C VAL A 46 -1.64 9.04 -8.64
N ALA A 47 -1.20 10.24 -8.26
CA ALA A 47 -1.88 11.52 -8.46
C ALA A 47 -3.18 11.74 -7.64
N LYS A 48 -3.58 10.81 -6.77
CA LYS A 48 -4.69 11.04 -5.85
C LYS A 48 -4.27 11.94 -4.69
N LYS A 49 -5.18 12.84 -4.31
CA LYS A 49 -5.02 13.73 -3.16
C LYS A 49 -5.40 12.98 -1.88
N ILE A 50 -4.50 12.91 -0.92
CA ILE A 50 -4.76 12.42 0.43
C ILE A 50 -4.73 13.57 1.43
N LYS A 51 -5.63 13.53 2.41
CA LYS A 51 -5.53 14.41 3.57
C LYS A 51 -4.46 13.85 4.48
N SER A 52 -3.34 14.57 4.57
CA SER A 52 -2.35 14.35 5.60
C SER A 52 -2.54 15.38 6.71
N ASP A 53 -2.17 15.02 7.93
CA ASP A 53 -2.38 15.80 9.16
C ASP A 53 -1.84 17.24 9.04
N LYS A 54 -0.75 17.41 8.28
CA LYS A 54 -0.07 18.69 8.11
C LYS A 54 -0.49 19.49 6.87
N LYS A 55 -1.04 18.84 5.83
CA LYS A 55 -1.49 19.47 4.57
C LYS A 55 -2.07 18.41 3.61
N ASN A 56 -2.82 18.88 2.61
CA ASN A 56 -3.21 18.02 1.50
C ASN A 56 -1.96 17.55 0.75
N ALA A 57 -1.69 16.25 0.76
CA ALA A 57 -0.56 15.66 0.07
C ALA A 57 -1.05 14.96 -1.21
N TYR A 58 -0.25 15.02 -2.27
CA TYR A 58 -0.52 14.26 -3.48
C TYR A 58 0.37 13.02 -3.47
N ILE A 59 -0.22 11.87 -3.74
CA ILE A 59 0.54 10.63 -3.93
C ILE A 59 1.32 10.79 -5.23
N LYS A 60 2.65 10.87 -5.11
CA LYS A 60 3.57 10.93 -6.24
C LYS A 60 3.81 9.54 -6.80
N ASP A 61 3.98 8.56 -5.93
CA ASP A 61 4.23 7.19 -6.34
C ASP A 61 3.79 6.18 -5.28
N VAL A 62 3.62 4.93 -5.69
CA VAL A 62 3.31 3.80 -4.80
C VAL A 62 4.50 2.84 -4.80
N ILE A 63 5.26 2.85 -3.72
CA ILE A 63 6.51 2.08 -3.61
C ILE A 63 6.21 0.58 -3.48
N GLU A 64 5.34 0.21 -2.54
CA GLU A 64 5.02 -1.18 -2.25
C GLU A 64 3.62 -1.29 -1.66
N CYS A 65 2.84 -2.28 -2.10
CA CYS A 65 1.56 -2.64 -1.49
C CYS A 65 1.61 -4.09 -1.04
N VAL A 66 1.45 -4.32 0.26
CA VAL A 66 1.39 -5.65 0.85
C VAL A 66 0.07 -5.83 1.59
N PRO A 67 -0.42 -7.07 1.74
CA PRO A 67 -1.52 -7.36 2.64
C PRO A 67 -1.22 -6.84 4.05
N LEU A 68 -2.24 -6.43 4.80
CA LEU A 68 -2.08 -5.94 6.17
C LEU A 68 -1.38 -6.96 7.09
N ASN A 69 -1.59 -8.25 6.82
CA ASN A 69 -0.99 -9.37 7.55
C ASN A 69 0.45 -9.70 7.13
N GLU A 70 0.99 -9.03 6.11
CA GLU A 70 2.38 -9.19 5.68
C GLU A 70 3.22 -7.98 6.06
N ASP A 71 4.51 -8.20 6.26
CA ASP A 71 5.48 -7.13 6.45
C ASP A 71 5.91 -6.54 5.11
N PHE A 72 6.13 -5.22 5.08
CA PHE A 72 6.73 -4.59 3.90
C PHE A 72 8.13 -5.13 3.65
N SER A 73 8.55 -5.23 2.40
CA SER A 73 9.94 -5.59 2.07
C SER A 73 10.88 -4.42 2.31
N SER A 74 10.41 -3.19 2.06
CA SER A 74 11.20 -1.97 2.22
C SER A 74 11.46 -1.62 3.70
N ALA A 75 12.72 -1.35 4.04
CA ALA A 75 13.13 -0.92 5.38
C ALA A 75 12.47 0.42 5.78
N ASP A 76 12.28 1.33 4.81
CA ASP A 76 11.58 2.60 5.03
C ASP A 76 10.12 2.37 5.37
N ALA A 77 9.47 1.46 4.64
CA ALA A 77 8.09 1.10 4.90
C ALA A 77 7.92 0.49 6.30
N LYS A 78 8.80 -0.45 6.70
CA LYS A 78 8.79 -1.02 8.07
C LYS A 78 8.97 0.05 9.15
N ARG A 79 9.86 1.02 8.91
CA ARG A 79 10.11 2.12 9.85
C ARG A 79 8.88 3.02 10.00
N ILE A 80 8.24 3.36 8.88
CA ILE A 80 7.03 4.19 8.88
C ILE A 80 5.84 3.41 9.47
N ASP A 81 5.71 2.11 9.21
CA ASP A 81 4.65 1.24 9.74
C ASP A 81 4.72 1.18 11.26
N LYS A 82 5.94 1.00 11.81
CA LYS A 82 6.17 1.06 13.25
C LYS A 82 5.88 2.43 13.87
N ALA A 83 6.14 3.51 13.13
CA ALA A 83 5.85 4.87 13.59
C ALA A 83 4.38 5.26 13.43
N THR A 84 3.66 4.61 12.51
CA THR A 84 2.25 4.83 12.23
C THR A 84 1.43 4.02 13.22
N VAL A 85 1.19 4.60 14.40
CA VAL A 85 0.22 4.06 15.36
C VAL A 85 -1.17 4.18 14.73
N ARG A 86 -1.87 3.04 14.64
CA ARG A 86 -3.21 2.92 14.05
C ARG A 86 -4.27 3.53 14.95
#